data_AF-W4KH69-F1
#
_entry.id   AF-W4KH69-F1
#
_cell.length_a   1.000
_cell.length_b   1.000
_cell.length_c   1.000
_cell.angle_alpha   90.00
_cell.angle_beta   90.00
_cell.angle_gamma   90.00
#
_symmetry.space_group_name_H-M   'P 1'
#
loop_
_entity.id
_entity.type
_entity.pdbx_description
1 polymer ?
#
loop_
_entity_poly.entity_id
_entity_poly.type
_entity_poly.pdbx_seq_one_letter_code
_entity_poly.pdbx_strand_id
1 'polypeptide(L)'
;LSEWPDGPYEWQVKATANILDGHNQLIIAGYGNGKTAVTYLHLLFVQELFNNPDIPCSGCKLVQHGIALIISPLADLAHSQVKEMLTMGIHAVSLDKQSIKAAQVKGRNLLREVAQYKHPVVIISPERLYSPEFDRILQTDKIQEQLALCCIDEVHVVLPWSCTFCEAYAQLGHIRA
;
A
#
# COMPACT_ATOMS: atom_id res chain seq x y z
N LEU A 1 -4.65 -10.07 -14.92
CA LEU A 1 -5.23 -9.02 -15.81
C LEU A 1 -6.59 -9.43 -16.43
N SER A 2 -7.22 -10.55 -16.06
CA SER A 2 -8.49 -11.04 -16.64
C SER A 2 -9.76 -10.37 -16.12
N GLU A 3 -9.67 -9.42 -15.19
CA GLU A 3 -10.84 -8.75 -14.58
C GLU A 3 -11.10 -7.34 -15.11
N TRP A 4 -10.28 -6.86 -16.06
CA TRP A 4 -10.35 -5.50 -16.60
C TRP A 4 -10.64 -5.53 -18.10
N PRO A 5 -11.85 -5.92 -18.52
CA PRO A 5 -12.19 -6.08 -19.94
C PRO A 5 -12.05 -4.77 -20.74
N ASP A 6 -12.30 -3.63 -20.09
CA ASP A 6 -12.25 -2.29 -20.70
C ASP A 6 -11.10 -1.41 -20.16
N GLY A 7 -10.19 -1.99 -19.35
CA GLY A 7 -9.13 -1.25 -18.67
C GLY A 7 -9.60 -0.46 -17.43
N PRO A 8 -8.77 0.46 -16.89
CA PRO A 8 -9.14 1.28 -15.74
C PRO A 8 -10.32 2.20 -16.00
N TYR A 9 -11.09 2.45 -14.94
CA TYR A 9 -11.98 3.60 -14.93
C TYR A 9 -11.18 4.90 -15.02
N GLU A 10 -11.73 5.88 -15.74
CA GLU A 10 -11.08 7.18 -15.95
C GLU A 10 -10.67 7.87 -14.64
N TRP A 11 -11.48 7.75 -13.58
CA TRP A 11 -11.16 8.33 -12.28
C TRP A 11 -9.96 7.65 -11.60
N GLN A 12 -9.73 6.34 -11.84
CA GLN A 12 -8.56 5.63 -11.32
C GLN A 12 -7.28 6.11 -12.02
N VAL A 13 -7.37 6.36 -13.33
CA VAL A 13 -6.27 6.94 -14.11
C VAL A 13 -5.94 8.34 -13.61
N LYS A 14 -6.95 9.22 -13.48
CA LYS A 14 -6.77 10.59 -12.97
C LYS A 14 -6.21 10.60 -11.55
N ALA A 15 -6.71 9.74 -10.68
CA ALA A 15 -6.19 9.60 -9.33
C ALA A 15 -4.72 9.17 -9.35
N THR A 16 -4.36 8.18 -10.18
CA THR A 16 -2.97 7.71 -10.29
C THR A 16 -2.04 8.81 -10.82
N ALA A 17 -2.47 9.55 -11.86
CA ALA A 17 -1.71 10.67 -12.41
C ALA A 17 -1.43 11.75 -11.36
N ASN A 18 -2.43 12.15 -10.57
CA ASN A 18 -2.24 13.10 -9.48
C ASN A 18 -1.18 12.64 -8.46
N ILE A 19 -1.13 11.34 -8.13
CA ILE A 19 -0.11 10.80 -7.21
C ILE A 19 1.27 10.85 -7.86
N LEU A 20 1.38 10.50 -9.14
CA LEU A 20 2.64 10.57 -9.90
C LEU A 20 3.19 11.99 -9.96
N ASP A 21 2.32 12.99 -10.03
CA ASP A 21 2.67 14.43 -9.96
C ASP A 21 3.07 14.88 -8.53
N GLY A 22 3.02 13.98 -7.55
CA GLY A 22 3.41 14.25 -6.16
C GLY A 22 2.30 14.86 -5.31
N HIS A 23 1.04 14.82 -5.76
CA HIS A 23 -0.08 15.37 -5.01
C HIS A 23 -0.69 14.35 -4.04
N ASN A 24 -0.83 14.76 -2.77
CA ASN A 24 -1.64 14.05 -1.79
C ASN A 24 -3.13 14.22 -2.12
N GLN A 25 -3.92 13.16 -2.01
CA GLN A 25 -5.34 13.19 -2.33
C GLN A 25 -6.20 12.32 -1.41
N LEU A 26 -7.48 12.70 -1.28
CA LEU A 26 -8.52 11.91 -0.63
C LEU A 26 -9.42 11.30 -1.71
N ILE A 27 -9.53 9.97 -1.72
CA ILE A 27 -10.37 9.24 -2.68
C ILE A 27 -11.67 8.82 -2.00
N ILE A 28 -12.79 9.34 -2.50
CA ILE A 28 -14.14 8.93 -2.08
C ILE A 28 -14.79 8.21 -3.25
N ALA A 29 -14.90 6.90 -3.14
CA ALA A 29 -15.64 6.06 -4.09
C ALA A 29 -16.46 5.01 -3.34
N GLY A 30 -17.55 4.54 -3.94
CA GLY A 30 -18.40 3.48 -3.37
C GLY A 30 -17.65 2.16 -3.15
N TYR A 31 -18.21 1.30 -2.30
CA TYR A 31 -17.69 -0.06 -2.07
C TYR A 31 -17.67 -0.86 -3.38
N GLY A 32 -16.62 -1.66 -3.59
CA GLY A 32 -16.48 -2.51 -4.78
C GLY A 32 -16.10 -1.77 -6.08
N ASN A 33 -15.96 -0.43 -6.06
CA ASN A 33 -15.57 0.32 -7.27
C ASN A 33 -14.07 0.25 -7.61
N GLY A 34 -13.28 -0.57 -6.93
CA GLY A 34 -11.86 -0.75 -7.26
C GLY A 34 -10.95 0.39 -6.81
N LYS A 35 -11.13 0.93 -5.60
CA LYS A 35 -10.21 1.94 -4.99
C LYS A 35 -8.77 1.45 -4.92
N THR A 36 -8.60 0.18 -4.57
CA THR A 36 -7.30 -0.50 -4.52
C THR A 36 -6.56 -0.48 -5.86
N ALA A 37 -7.27 -0.25 -6.96
CA ALA A 37 -6.66 -0.15 -8.28
C ALA A 37 -5.68 0.99 -8.44
N VAL A 38 -5.95 2.10 -7.76
CA VAL A 38 -5.05 3.25 -7.78
C VAL A 38 -3.68 2.86 -7.22
N THR A 39 -3.62 1.99 -6.22
CA THR A 39 -2.37 1.54 -5.62
C THR A 39 -1.51 0.75 -6.60
N TYR A 40 -2.07 -0.26 -7.27
CA TYR A 40 -1.28 -1.08 -8.18
C TYR A 40 -1.00 -0.38 -9.51
N LEU A 41 -1.92 0.46 -10.02
CA LEU A 41 -1.65 1.28 -11.19
C LEU A 41 -0.44 2.17 -10.94
N HIS A 42 -0.38 2.83 -9.78
CA HIS A 42 0.77 3.65 -9.39
C HIS A 42 2.08 2.86 -9.40
N LEU A 43 2.11 1.67 -8.78
CA LEU A 43 3.30 0.82 -8.77
C LEU A 43 3.73 0.40 -10.18
N LEU A 44 2.79 0.01 -11.03
CA LEU A 44 3.07 -0.37 -12.42
C LEU A 44 3.66 0.81 -13.20
N PHE A 45 3.10 2.01 -13.07
CA PHE A 45 3.62 3.21 -13.74
C PHE A 45 5.01 3.59 -13.24
N VAL A 46 5.24 3.56 -11.93
CA VAL A 46 6.57 3.86 -11.35
C VAL A 46 7.63 2.89 -11.86
N GLN A 47 7.30 1.60 -11.95
CA GLN A 47 8.21 0.58 -12.51
C GLN A 47 8.45 0.79 -14.02
N GLU A 48 7.40 1.10 -14.78
CA GLU A 48 7.51 1.36 -16.22
C GLU A 48 8.38 2.59 -16.50
N LEU A 49 8.19 3.67 -15.76
CA LEU A 49 8.98 4.89 -15.88
C LEU A 49 10.43 4.68 -15.44
N PHE A 50 10.68 3.85 -14.41
CA PHE A 50 12.03 3.50 -14.00
C PHE A 50 12.77 2.70 -15.09
N ASN A 51 12.07 1.79 -15.77
CA ASN A 51 12.66 0.96 -16.83
C ASN A 51 12.81 1.68 -18.17
N ASN A 52 12.04 2.76 -18.40
CA ASN A 52 12.04 3.52 -19.65
C ASN A 52 12.39 5.00 -19.38
N PRO A 53 13.68 5.32 -19.15
CA PRO A 53 14.11 6.67 -18.78
C PRO A 53 13.90 7.74 -19.87
N ASP A 54 13.61 7.31 -21.11
CA ASP A 54 13.27 8.21 -22.22
C ASP A 54 11.86 8.82 -22.07
N ILE A 55 11.00 8.24 -21.23
CA ILE A 55 9.68 8.78 -20.94
C ILE A 55 9.87 9.96 -19.97
N PRO A 56 9.54 11.20 -20.39
CA PRO A 56 9.71 12.35 -19.52
C PRO A 56 8.77 12.23 -18.31
N CYS A 57 9.36 12.25 -17.11
CA CYS A 57 8.62 12.33 -15.87
C CYS A 57 9.22 13.43 -14.98
N SER A 58 8.39 14.39 -14.58
CA SER A 58 8.77 15.47 -13.67
C SER A 58 7.94 15.36 -12.39
N GLY A 59 8.59 15.31 -11.23
CA GLY A 59 7.91 15.27 -9.93
C GLY A 59 7.62 13.87 -9.37
N CYS A 60 7.76 12.81 -10.18
CA CYS A 60 7.60 11.45 -9.71
C CYS A 60 8.86 10.91 -9.00
N LYS A 61 8.68 10.24 -7.86
CA LYS A 61 9.74 9.49 -7.20
C LYS A 61 9.91 8.14 -7.91
N LEU A 62 10.90 8.05 -8.81
CA LEU A 62 11.25 6.80 -9.47
C LEU A 62 12.03 5.90 -8.51
N VAL A 63 11.51 4.69 -8.30
CA VAL A 63 12.10 3.72 -7.39
C VAL A 63 12.23 2.37 -8.10
N GLN A 64 13.35 1.70 -7.88
CA GLN A 64 13.70 0.47 -8.58
C GLN A 64 12.72 -0.68 -8.28
N HIS A 65 12.38 -0.86 -7.01
CA HIS A 65 11.51 -1.96 -6.59
C HIS A 65 10.05 -1.50 -6.47
N GLY A 66 9.84 -0.35 -5.84
CA GLY A 66 8.51 0.19 -5.57
C GLY A 66 7.76 -0.58 -4.49
N ILE A 67 7.53 0.06 -3.35
CA ILE A 67 6.68 -0.47 -2.28
C ILE A 67 5.49 0.47 -2.10
N ALA A 68 4.29 -0.08 -2.13
CA ALA A 68 3.08 0.58 -1.66
C ALA A 68 2.73 0.06 -0.27
N LEU A 69 2.68 0.96 0.70
CA LEU A 69 2.24 0.69 2.06
C LEU A 69 0.77 1.09 2.20
N ILE A 70 -0.11 0.13 2.47
CA ILE A 70 -1.52 0.37 2.76
C ILE A 70 -1.74 0.16 4.25
N ILE A 71 -2.17 1.18 4.96
CA ILE A 71 -2.56 1.09 6.36
C ILE A 71 -4.05 0.82 6.37
N SER A 72 -4.51 -0.28 6.96
CA SER A 72 -5.93 -0.64 7.02
C SER A 72 -6.31 -1.15 8.41
N PRO A 73 -7.47 -0.75 8.98
CA PRO A 73 -7.89 -1.19 10.30
C PRO A 73 -8.58 -2.57 10.26
N LEU A 74 -8.94 -3.07 9.08
CA LEU A 74 -9.77 -4.26 8.90
C LEU A 74 -8.94 -5.44 8.36
N ALA A 75 -8.56 -6.36 9.23
CA ALA A 75 -7.75 -7.52 8.86
C ALA A 75 -8.41 -8.41 7.78
N ASP A 76 -9.72 -8.64 7.87
CA ASP A 76 -10.46 -9.44 6.89
C ASP A 76 -10.46 -8.78 5.50
N LEU A 77 -10.58 -7.46 5.45
CA LEU A 77 -10.50 -6.69 4.20
C LEU A 77 -9.08 -6.77 3.62
N ALA A 78 -8.06 -6.58 4.45
CA ALA A 78 -6.66 -6.73 4.05
C ALA A 78 -6.38 -8.12 3.46
N HIS A 79 -6.91 -9.20 4.07
CA HIS A 79 -6.75 -10.56 3.55
C HIS A 79 -7.46 -10.76 2.21
N SER A 80 -8.66 -10.20 2.05
CA SER A 80 -9.38 -10.24 0.78
C SER A 80 -8.61 -9.53 -0.33
N GLN A 81 -8.10 -8.32 -0.05
CA GLN A 81 -7.30 -7.53 -1.00
C GLN A 81 -6.00 -8.24 -1.37
N VAL A 82 -5.28 -8.82 -0.39
CA VAL A 82 -4.07 -9.61 -0.66
C VAL A 82 -4.40 -10.81 -1.55
N LYS A 83 -5.49 -11.54 -1.27
CA LYS A 83 -5.91 -12.68 -2.08
C LYS A 83 -6.21 -12.26 -3.52
N GLU A 84 -6.94 -11.17 -3.71
CA GLU A 84 -7.26 -10.60 -5.02
C GLU A 84 -5.98 -10.21 -5.78
N MET A 85 -5.07 -9.47 -5.14
CA MET A 85 -3.77 -9.10 -5.72
C MET A 85 -2.97 -10.33 -6.15
N LEU A 86 -2.90 -11.36 -5.31
CA LEU A 86 -2.21 -12.61 -5.64
C LEU A 86 -2.85 -13.31 -6.84
N THR A 87 -4.17 -13.31 -6.98
CA THR A 87 -4.85 -13.86 -8.17
C THR A 87 -4.56 -13.04 -9.44
N MET A 88 -4.26 -11.75 -9.31
CA MET A 88 -3.82 -10.90 -10.41
C MET A 88 -2.33 -11.04 -10.74
N GLY A 89 -1.57 -11.83 -9.97
CA GLY A 89 -0.12 -11.99 -10.12
C GLY A 89 0.70 -10.92 -9.39
N ILE A 90 0.06 -10.08 -8.57
CA ILE A 90 0.71 -9.05 -7.77
C ILE A 90 1.10 -9.65 -6.42
N HIS A 91 2.39 -9.62 -6.11
CA HIS A 91 2.88 -10.07 -4.81
C HIS A 91 2.48 -9.07 -3.72
N ALA A 92 1.65 -9.53 -2.78
CA ALA A 92 1.16 -8.72 -1.68
C ALA A 92 1.21 -9.50 -0.36
N VAL A 93 1.31 -8.77 0.75
CA VAL A 93 1.31 -9.36 2.09
C VAL A 93 0.51 -8.50 3.06
N SER A 94 -0.17 -9.16 4.00
CA SER A 94 -0.76 -8.51 5.17
C SER A 94 0.15 -8.72 6.39
N LEU A 95 0.44 -7.64 7.12
CA LEU A 95 1.25 -7.63 8.34
C LEU A 95 0.38 -7.52 9.60
N ASP A 96 -0.72 -8.25 9.64
CA ASP A 96 -1.52 -8.43 10.85
C ASP A 96 -1.01 -9.61 11.71
N LYS A 97 -1.56 -9.73 12.93
CA LYS A 97 -1.18 -10.78 13.89
C LYS A 97 -1.37 -12.20 13.34
N GLN A 98 -2.45 -12.45 12.59
CA GLN A 98 -2.79 -13.78 12.07
C GLN A 98 -1.84 -14.16 10.93
N SER A 99 -1.62 -13.25 9.99
CA SER A 99 -0.73 -13.45 8.84
C SER A 99 0.71 -13.72 9.27
N ILE A 100 1.23 -12.94 10.23
CA ILE A 100 2.58 -13.14 10.79
C ILE A 100 2.69 -14.52 11.45
N LYS A 101 1.72 -14.89 12.31
CA LYS A 101 1.73 -16.18 12.99
C LYS A 101 1.66 -17.34 11.99
N ALA A 102 0.81 -17.25 10.98
CA ALA A 102 0.67 -18.26 9.94
C ALA A 102 1.96 -18.44 9.12
N ALA A 103 2.66 -17.34 8.82
CA ALA A 103 3.95 -17.39 8.14
C ALA A 103 5.06 -17.99 9.03
N GLN A 104 5.11 -17.63 10.31
CA GLN A 104 6.09 -18.18 11.26
C GLN A 104 5.98 -19.70 11.40
N VAL A 105 4.76 -20.25 11.46
CA VAL A 105 4.53 -21.71 11.49
C VAL A 105 5.11 -22.40 10.25
N LYS A 106 5.16 -21.68 9.11
CA LYS A 106 5.76 -22.16 7.85
C LYS A 106 7.25 -21.82 7.73
N GLY A 107 7.91 -21.37 8.80
CA GLY A 107 9.32 -20.99 8.81
C GLY A 107 9.65 -19.69 8.05
N ARG A 108 8.63 -18.86 7.75
CA ARG A 108 8.79 -17.59 7.04
C ARG A 108 8.83 -16.41 8.02
N ASN A 109 9.56 -15.36 7.62
CA ASN A 109 9.61 -14.10 8.35
C ASN A 109 9.16 -12.97 7.41
N LEU A 110 7.88 -12.60 7.49
CA LEU A 110 7.28 -11.61 6.59
C LEU A 110 7.96 -10.24 6.67
N LEU A 111 8.36 -9.81 7.87
CA LEU A 111 9.07 -8.55 8.07
C LEU A 111 10.41 -8.54 7.32
N ARG A 112 11.17 -9.64 7.40
CA ARG A 112 12.41 -9.80 6.63
C ARG A 112 12.15 -9.86 5.13
N GLU A 113 11.07 -10.50 4.70
CA GLU A 113 10.71 -10.56 3.28
C GLU A 113 10.34 -9.18 2.73
N VAL A 114 9.63 -8.35 3.50
CA VAL A 114 9.34 -6.95 3.19
C VAL A 114 10.64 -6.15 3.09
N ALA A 115 11.54 -6.30 4.07
CA ALA A 115 12.88 -5.69 4.04
C ALA A 115 13.76 -6.12 2.84
N GLN A 116 13.39 -7.20 2.17
CA GLN A 116 14.04 -7.71 0.96
C GLN A 116 13.25 -7.41 -0.31
N TYR A 117 12.24 -6.53 -0.24
CA TYR A 117 11.42 -6.08 -1.36
C TYR A 117 10.65 -7.20 -2.07
N LYS A 118 10.35 -8.30 -1.37
CA LYS A 118 9.62 -9.44 -1.95
C LYS A 118 8.13 -9.20 -2.12
N HIS A 119 7.61 -8.14 -1.48
CA HIS A 119 6.19 -7.79 -1.47
C HIS A 119 6.05 -6.31 -1.86
N PRO A 120 5.82 -5.99 -3.15
CA PRO A 120 5.61 -4.60 -3.61
C PRO A 120 4.36 -3.98 -3.00
N VAL A 121 3.39 -4.76 -2.54
CA VAL A 121 2.25 -4.25 -1.75
C VAL A 121 2.30 -4.82 -0.34
N VAL A 122 2.31 -3.94 0.65
CA VAL A 122 2.30 -4.28 2.07
C VAL A 122 1.07 -3.64 2.71
N ILE A 123 0.13 -4.47 3.16
CA ILE A 123 -1.02 -4.02 3.95
C ILE A 123 -0.67 -4.21 5.43
N ILE A 124 -0.73 -3.16 6.22
CA ILE A 124 -0.31 -3.17 7.62
C ILE A 124 -1.44 -2.70 8.54
N SER A 125 -1.56 -3.34 9.70
CA SER A 125 -2.46 -2.85 10.74
C SER A 125 -1.82 -1.66 11.47
N PRO A 126 -2.63 -0.74 11.99
CA PRO A 126 -2.16 0.44 12.75
C PRO A 126 -1.28 0.06 13.92
N GLU A 127 -1.69 -0.94 14.70
CA GLU A 127 -0.94 -1.39 15.87
C GLU A 127 0.42 -1.96 15.49
N ARG A 128 0.51 -2.57 14.29
CA ARG A 128 1.78 -3.08 13.77
C ARG A 128 2.65 -1.97 13.20
N LEU A 129 2.06 -0.94 12.62
CA LEU A 129 2.78 0.20 12.07
C LEU A 129 3.68 0.86 13.13
N TYR A 130 3.18 1.00 14.36
CA TYR A 130 3.95 1.53 15.51
C TYR A 130 4.74 0.47 16.29
N SER A 131 4.90 -0.73 15.74
CA SER A 131 5.70 -1.76 16.42
C SER A 131 7.20 -1.47 16.25
N PRO A 132 8.03 -1.67 17.30
CA PRO A 132 9.46 -1.44 17.21
C PRO A 132 10.14 -2.24 16.09
N GLU A 133 9.61 -3.41 15.75
CA GLU A 133 10.12 -4.23 14.65
C GLU A 133 9.86 -3.58 13.29
N PHE A 134 8.68 -2.99 13.07
CA PHE A 134 8.37 -2.30 11.83
C PHE A 134 9.07 -0.93 11.74
N ASP A 135 9.18 -0.22 12.85
CA ASP A 135 9.96 1.03 12.93
C ASP A 135 11.42 0.80 12.48
N ARG A 136 12.05 -0.30 12.90
CA ARG A 136 13.42 -0.64 12.46
C ARG A 136 13.50 -0.89 10.95
N ILE A 137 12.46 -1.47 10.37
CA ILE A 137 12.37 -1.71 8.92
C ILE A 137 12.26 -0.38 8.18
N LEU A 138 11.41 0.53 8.67
CA LEU A 138 11.27 1.88 8.12
C LEU A 138 12.55 2.72 8.31
N GLN A 139 13.23 2.60 9.45
CA GLN A 139 14.47 3.32 9.75
C GLN A 139 15.70 2.79 8.99
N THR A 140 15.58 1.63 8.35
CA THR A 140 16.63 1.18 7.44
C THR A 140 16.45 1.96 6.14
N ASP A 141 17.31 2.96 5.88
CA ASP A 141 17.23 3.94 4.77
C ASP A 141 16.72 3.34 3.44
N LYS A 142 17.15 2.11 3.18
CA LYS A 142 16.78 1.26 2.05
C LYS A 142 15.28 1.15 1.77
N ILE A 143 14.41 0.95 2.78
CA ILE A 143 12.96 0.81 2.51
C ILE A 143 12.28 2.15 2.24
N GLN A 144 12.67 3.21 2.96
CA GLN A 144 12.13 4.54 2.72
C GLN A 144 12.44 5.03 1.32
N GLU A 145 13.65 4.73 0.81
CA GLU A 145 14.02 5.00 -0.58
C GLU A 145 13.13 4.27 -1.57
N GLN A 146 12.65 3.06 -1.26
CA GLN A 146 11.78 2.27 -2.14
C GLN A 146 10.28 2.53 -1.95
N LEU A 147 9.87 3.30 -0.93
CA LEU A 147 8.46 3.63 -0.72
C LEU A 147 7.96 4.55 -1.86
N ALA A 148 7.07 4.01 -2.69
CA ALA A 148 6.46 4.67 -3.84
C ALA A 148 5.12 5.31 -3.50
N LEU A 149 4.40 4.74 -2.52
CA LEU A 149 3.05 5.16 -2.14
C LEU A 149 2.74 4.76 -0.70
N CYS A 150 2.08 5.65 0.03
CA CYS A 150 1.43 5.36 1.30
C CYS A 150 -0.07 5.63 1.17
N CYS A 151 -0.91 4.65 1.52
CA CYS A 151 -2.36 4.76 1.50
C CYS A 151 -2.92 4.53 2.90
N ILE A 152 -3.87 5.36 3.32
CA ILE A 152 -4.68 5.13 4.52
C ILE A 152 -6.05 4.66 4.07
N ASP A 153 -6.33 3.39 4.27
CA ASP A 153 -7.63 2.79 4.03
C ASP A 153 -8.59 3.14 5.17
N GLU A 154 -9.88 3.20 4.89
CA GLU A 154 -10.93 3.61 5.83
C GLU A 154 -10.56 4.84 6.68
N VAL A 155 -9.99 5.87 6.04
CA VAL A 155 -9.54 7.11 6.71
C VAL A 155 -10.61 7.79 7.54
N HIS A 156 -11.89 7.52 7.24
CA HIS A 156 -13.01 8.00 8.03
C HIS A 156 -12.99 7.47 9.48
N VAL A 157 -12.30 6.35 9.75
CA VAL A 157 -12.04 5.80 11.08
C VAL A 157 -11.06 6.68 11.89
N VAL A 158 -10.22 7.49 11.23
CA VAL A 158 -9.39 8.52 11.89
C VAL A 158 -10.25 9.70 12.37
N LEU A 159 -11.33 10.01 11.65
CA LEU A 159 -12.14 11.20 11.93
C LEU A 159 -13.17 10.91 13.05
N PRO A 160 -13.41 11.83 14.02
CA PRO A 160 -14.12 11.53 15.28
C PRO A 160 -15.64 11.30 15.19
N TRP A 161 -16.17 10.78 14.08
CA TRP A 161 -17.62 10.66 13.86
C TRP A 161 -18.17 9.24 14.09
N SER A 162 -17.33 8.30 14.55
CA SER A 162 -17.73 6.91 14.82
C SER A 162 -17.48 6.54 16.28
N CYS A 163 -18.46 5.90 16.92
CA CYS A 163 -18.42 5.40 18.30
C CYS A 163 -17.36 4.30 18.54
N THR A 164 -16.67 3.87 17.48
CA THR A 164 -15.53 2.95 17.49
C THR A 164 -14.30 3.69 17.00
N PHE A 165 -13.46 4.13 17.93
CA PHE A 165 -12.21 4.84 17.71
C PHE A 165 -11.05 3.85 17.79
N CYS A 166 -10.19 3.80 16.77
CA CYS A 166 -8.93 3.05 16.82
C CYS A 166 -7.81 4.02 17.21
N GLU A 167 -7.34 3.95 18.46
CA GLU A 167 -6.33 4.87 19.02
C GLU A 167 -5.01 4.87 18.20
N ALA A 168 -4.63 3.72 17.63
CA ALA A 168 -3.47 3.63 16.75
C ALA A 168 -3.70 4.33 15.39
N TYR A 169 -4.92 4.36 14.86
CA TYR A 169 -5.25 5.14 13.65
C TYR A 169 -5.11 6.65 13.89
N ALA A 170 -5.45 7.13 15.08
CA ALA A 170 -5.35 8.55 15.42
C ALA A 170 -3.90 9.06 15.41
N GLN A 171 -2.94 8.19 15.71
CA GLN A 171 -1.51 8.53 15.67
C GLN A 171 -0.99 8.76 14.24
N LEU A 172 -1.75 8.38 13.20
CA LEU A 172 -1.35 8.55 11.80
C LEU A 172 -1.09 10.01 11.42
N GLY A 173 -1.68 10.97 12.15
CA GLY A 173 -1.37 12.40 11.97
C GLY A 173 0.10 12.78 12.20
N HIS A 174 0.89 11.90 12.82
CA HIS A 174 2.33 12.09 13.01
C HIS A 174 3.19 11.53 11.86
N ILE A 175 2.61 10.76 10.95
CA ILE A 175 3.32 10.20 9.79
C ILE A 175 3.36 11.25 8.69
N ARG A 176 4.58 11.70 8.35
CA ARG A 176 4.85 12.51 7.17
C ARG A 176 5.58 11.63 6.16
N ALA A 177 5.00 11.45 4.98
CA ALA A 177 5.65 10.86 3.81
C ALA A 177 6.25 11.96 2.96
#